data_AF-A0A3D4TDU6-F1
#
_entry.id   AF-A0A3D4TDU6-F1
#
_cell.length_a   1.000
_cell.length_b   1.000
_cell.length_c   1.000
_cell.angle_alpha   90.00
_cell.angle_beta   90.00
_cell.angle_gamma   90.00
#
_symmetry.space_group_name_H-M   'P 1'
#
loop_
_entity.id
_entity.type
_entity.pdbx_description
1 polymer ?
#
loop_
_entity_poly.entity_id
_entity_poly.type
_entity_poly.pdbx_seq_one_letter_code
_entity_poly.pdbx_strand_id
1 'polypeptide(L)' 'MAEQSYDKNALLALPIKEKLELAEALWNSIEQDMPEISKDEIAFAHERLLMHEAKPDEGLTLYQLKQYFRDKYGF' A
#
# COMPACT_ATOMS: atom_id res chain seq x y z
N MET A 1 2.69 -20.35 -15.36
CA MET A 1 3.60 -19.19 -15.42
C MET A 1 4.81 -19.51 -14.57
N ALA A 2 6.03 -19.35 -15.10
CA ALA A 2 7.24 -19.67 -14.36
C ALA A 2 7.37 -18.71 -13.17
N GLU A 3 7.55 -19.26 -11.97
CA GLU A 3 7.88 -18.52 -10.76
C GLU A 3 9.27 -17.91 -10.97
N GLN A 4 9.33 -16.62 -11.33
CA GLN A 4 10.61 -15.93 -11.49
C GLN A 4 11.21 -15.76 -10.09
N SER A 5 12.16 -16.64 -9.77
CA SER A 5 12.97 -16.53 -8.55
C SER A 5 13.90 -15.32 -8.69
N TYR A 6 13.47 -14.16 -8.20
CA TYR A 6 14.30 -12.96 -8.17
C TYR A 6 15.35 -13.04 -7.06
N ASP A 7 16.59 -12.68 -7.37
CA ASP A 7 17.63 -12.55 -6.35
C ASP A 7 17.41 -11.26 -5.53
N LYS A 8 16.78 -11.45 -4.37
CA LYS A 8 16.52 -10.38 -3.41
C LYS A 8 17.78 -9.65 -2.97
N ASN A 9 18.92 -10.33 -2.86
CA ASN A 9 20.16 -9.70 -2.40
C ASN A 9 20.71 -8.73 -3.44
N ALA A 10 20.62 -9.10 -4.72
CA ALA A 10 21.02 -8.23 -5.83
C ALA A 10 20.16 -6.96 -5.88
N LEU A 11 18.83 -7.08 -5.71
CA LEU A 11 17.90 -5.94 -5.70
C LEU A 11 18.16 -4.99 -4.52
N LEU A 12 18.48 -5.54 -3.35
CA LEU A 12 18.80 -4.74 -2.16
C LEU A 12 20.19 -4.10 -2.23
N ALA A 13 21.09 -4.62 -3.06
CA ALA A 13 22.42 -4.04 -3.29
C ALA A 13 22.42 -2.86 -4.26
N LEU A 14 21.33 -2.64 -5.01
CA LEU A 14 21.25 -1.53 -5.97
C LEU A 14 21.44 -0.16 -5.29
N PRO A 15 22.11 0.80 -5.97
CA PRO A 15 22.10 2.20 -5.58
C PRO A 15 20.67 2.74 -5.43
N ILE A 16 20.48 3.72 -4.54
CA ILE A 16 19.14 4.29 -4.25
C ILE A 16 18.44 4.78 -5.53
N LYS A 17 19.20 5.42 -6.44
CA LYS A 17 18.66 5.92 -7.71
C LYS A 17 18.08 4.79 -8.58
N GLU A 18 18.83 3.70 -8.73
CA GLU A 18 18.41 2.54 -9.52
C GLU A 18 17.22 1.81 -8.88
N LYS A 19 17.15 1.79 -7.54
CA LYS A 19 15.96 1.26 -6.83
C LYS A 19 14.70 2.06 -7.14
N LEU A 20 14.81 3.39 -7.21
CA LEU A 20 13.68 4.26 -7.52
C LEU A 20 13.25 4.07 -8.98
N GLU A 21 14.19 4.07 -9.91
CA GLU A 21 13.91 3.84 -11.34
C GLU A 21 13.27 2.46 -11.56
N LEU A 22 13.75 1.42 -10.88
CA LEU A 22 13.15 0.08 -10.93
C LEU A 22 11.74 0.07 -10.34
N ALA A 23 11.52 0.72 -9.21
CA ALA A 23 10.19 0.80 -8.59
C ALA A 23 9.19 1.51 -9.51
N GLU A 24 9.60 2.61 -10.15
CA GLU A 24 8.77 3.35 -11.10
C GLU A 24 8.48 2.53 -12.37
N ALA A 25 9.49 1.85 -12.92
CA ALA A 25 9.30 0.97 -14.06
C ALA A 25 8.34 -0.18 -13.74
N LEU A 26 8.47 -0.81 -12.57
CA LEU A 26 7.57 -1.86 -12.12
C LEU A 26 6.14 -1.33 -11.94
N TRP A 27 5.99 -0.17 -11.30
CA TRP A 27 4.70 0.47 -11.09
C TRP A 27 3.99 0.78 -12.42
N ASN A 28 4.73 1.31 -13.39
CA ASN A 28 4.21 1.64 -14.72
C ASN A 28 4.01 0.41 -15.63
N SER A 29 4.62 -0.72 -15.31
CA SER A 29 4.48 -1.98 -16.06
C SER A 29 3.25 -2.80 -15.67
N ILE A 30 2.59 -2.46 -14.56
CA ILE A 30 1.32 -3.06 -14.18
C ILE A 30 0.27 -2.52 -15.15
N GLU A 31 -0.13 -3.34 -16.14
CA GLU A 31 -1.26 -3.04 -17.02
C GLU A 31 -2.52 -2.74 -16.17
N GLN A 32 -3.31 -1.76 -16.60
CA GLN A 32 -4.41 -1.13 -15.87
C GLN A 32 -5.65 -2.03 -15.60
N ASP A 33 -5.49 -3.34 -15.49
CA ASP A 33 -6.52 -4.24 -14.95
C ASP A 33 -6.50 -4.20 -13.41
N MET A 34 -6.44 -2.98 -12.86
CA MET A 34 -6.72 -2.76 -11.46
C MET A 34 -8.20 -3.07 -11.26
N PRO A 35 -8.56 -4.01 -10.38
CA PRO A 35 -9.96 -4.25 -10.07
C PRO A 35 -10.60 -2.93 -9.66
N GLU A 36 -11.84 -2.70 -10.09
CA GLU A 36 -12.60 -1.53 -9.65
C GLU A 36 -12.58 -1.50 -8.12
N ILE A 37 -12.20 -0.35 -7.56
CA ILE A 37 -12.20 -0.16 -6.11
C ILE A 37 -13.63 -0.43 -5.60
N SER A 38 -13.74 -1.41 -4.71
CA SER A 38 -15.01 -1.80 -4.12
C SER A 38 -15.59 -0.66 -3.27
N LYS A 39 -16.92 -0.67 -3.08
CA LYS A 39 -17.58 0.32 -2.21
C LYS A 39 -17.02 0.32 -0.79
N ASP A 40 -16.61 -0.85 -0.30
CA ASP A 40 -16.02 -0.99 1.03
C ASP A 40 -14.63 -0.36 1.11
N GLU A 41 -13.81 -0.51 0.07
CA GLU A 41 -12.50 0.15 -0.02
C GLU A 41 -12.65 1.67 -0.16
N ILE A 42 -13.64 2.17 -0.90
CA ILE A 42 -13.95 3.60 -0.98
C ILE A 42 -14.38 4.13 0.40
N ALA A 43 -15.30 3.43 1.07
CA ALA A 43 -15.77 3.82 2.39
C ALA A 43 -14.62 3.84 3.42
N PHE A 44 -13.74 2.84 3.37
CA PHE A 44 -12.54 2.78 4.18
C PHE A 44 -11.58 3.95 3.93
N ALA A 45 -11.31 4.28 2.66
CA ALA A 45 -10.45 5.40 2.31
C ALA A 45 -11.03 6.73 2.79
N HIS A 46 -12.34 6.93 2.64
CA HIS A 46 -13.02 8.14 3.06
C HIS A 46 -13.01 8.30 4.59
N GLU A 47 -13.23 7.23 5.33
CA GLU A 47 -13.13 7.24 6.79
C GLU A 47 -11.73 7.64 7.27
N ARG A 48 -10.68 7.07 6.65
CA ARG A 48 -9.29 7.43 6.97
C ARG A 48 -8.98 8.89 6.66
N LEU A 49 -9.52 9.41 5.56
CA LEU A 49 -9.38 10.82 5.21
C LEU A 49 -10.02 11.71 6.27
N LEU A 50 -11.26 11.42 6.67
CA LEU A 50 -11.96 12.19 7.72
C LEU A 50 -11.23 12.15 9.07
N MET A 51 -10.67 11.01 9.45
CA MET A 51 -9.85 10.91 10.67
C MET A 51 -8.62 11.80 10.61
N HIS A 52 -7.93 11.81 9.46
CA HIS A 52 -6.76 12.65 9.25
C HIS A 52 -7.13 14.15 9.21
N GLU A 53 -8.21 14.52 8.54
CA GLU A 53 -8.67 15.92 8.48
C GLU A 53 -9.12 16.45 9.84
N ALA A 54 -9.76 15.62 10.66
CA ALA A 54 -10.17 16.00 12.01
C ALA A 54 -8.97 16.21 12.94
N LYS A 55 -7.89 15.45 12.74
CA LYS A 55 -6.69 15.48 13.58
C LYS A 55 -5.40 15.22 12.78
N PRO A 56 -4.93 16.22 12.00
CA PRO A 56 -3.81 16.02 11.07
C PRO A 56 -2.48 15.73 11.77
N ASP A 57 -2.32 16.19 13.01
CA ASP A 57 -1.10 16.01 13.80
C ASP A 57 -1.12 14.74 14.68
N GLU A 58 -2.25 14.03 14.74
CA GLU A 58 -2.37 12.76 15.45
C GLU A 58 -2.36 11.59 14.46
N GLY A 59 -1.23 10.87 14.40
CA GLY A 59 -1.12 9.64 13.64
C GLY A 59 -1.51 8.41 14.46
N LEU A 60 -2.18 7.44 13.82
CA LEU A 60 -2.28 6.09 14.37
C LEU A 60 -1.04 5.27 13.97
N THR A 61 -0.49 4.53 14.92
CA THR A 61 0.46 3.46 14.58
C THR A 61 -0.25 2.40 13.73
N LEU A 62 0.50 1.68 12.90
CA LEU A 62 -0.05 0.58 12.10
C LEU A 62 -0.79 -0.47 12.94
N TYR A 63 -0.33 -0.71 14.18
CA TYR A 63 -1.00 -1.60 15.11
C TYR A 63 -2.38 -1.08 15.52
N GLN A 64 -2.47 0.19 15.92
CA GLN A 64 -3.74 0.83 16.31
C GLN A 64 -4.72 0.86 15.14
N LEU A 65 -4.22 1.16 13.93
CA LEU A 65 -5.02 1.12 12.72
C LEU A 65 -5.61 -0.28 12.48
N LYS A 66 -4.77 -1.33 12.56
CA LYS A 66 -5.22 -2.72 12.39
C LYS A 66 -6.23 -3.15 13.45
N GLN A 67 -6.05 -2.76 14.71
CA GLN A 67 -7.01 -3.05 15.77
C GLN A 67 -8.35 -2.37 15.52
N TYR A 68 -8.34 -1.07 15.21
CA TYR A 68 -9.54 -0.31 14.92
C TYR A 68 -10.42 -0.98 13.86
N PHE A 69 -9.80 -1.42 12.75
CA PHE A 69 -10.53 -2.04 11.66
C PHE A 69 -10.92 -3.49 11.94
N ARG A 70 -10.12 -4.26 12.69
CA ARG A 70 -10.52 -5.59 13.17
C ARG A 70 -11.76 -5.51 14.03
N ASP A 71 -11.78 -4.59 15.01
CA ASP A 71 -12.89 -4.44 15.95
C ASP A 71 -14.17 -3.99 15.26
N LYS A 72 -14.04 -3.15 14.22
CA LYS A 72 -15.19 -2.55 13.51
C LYS A 72 -15.73 -3.39 12.35
N TYR A 73 -14.87 -4.11 11.63
CA TYR A 73 -15.24 -4.84 10.40
C TYR A 73 -15.02 -6.35 10.47
N GLY A 74 -14.38 -6.87 11.53
CA GLY A 74 -14.22 -8.31 11.76
C GLY A 74 -13.13 -9.01 10.92
N PHE A 75 -12.17 -8.27 10.36
CA PHE A 75 -11.03 -8.81 9.59
C PHE A 75 -9.97 -9.53 10.45
#